data_AF-A0A929VET0-F1
#
_entry.id   AF-A0A929VET0-F1
#
_cell.length_a   1.000
_cell.length_b   1.000
_cell.length_c   1.000
_cell.angle_alpha   90.00
_cell.angle_beta   90.00
_cell.angle_gamma   90.00
#
_symmetry.space_group_name_H-M   'P 1'
#
loop_
_entity.id
_entity.type
_entity.pdbx_description
1 polymer ?
#
loop_
_entity_poly.entity_id
_entity_poly.type
_entity_poly.pdbx_seq_one_letter_code
_entity_poly.pdbx_strand_id
1 'polypeptide(L)'
;MNGADSLVKCMEMEGTEVLFGYPGVAICPFFDSLRKSSIKPILVRQEQNAAHAASGYARMTGKAGVCVVTSGPGATNLITGIATAYADSIPLICITG
;
A
#
# COMPACT_ATOMS: atom_id res chain seq x y z
N MET A 1 -2.85 -11.86 18.00
CA MET A 1 -3.24 -10.70 17.17
C MET A 1 -2.38 -9.53 17.61
N ASN A 2 -1.37 -9.17 16.81
CA ASN A 2 -0.58 -7.95 17.00
C ASN A 2 -1.14 -6.83 16.08
N GLY A 3 -0.55 -5.63 16.13
CA GLY A 3 -1.04 -4.49 15.34
C GLY A 3 -1.04 -4.74 13.82
N ALA A 4 -0.07 -5.50 13.31
CA ALA A 4 -0.01 -5.88 11.90
C ALA A 4 -1.17 -6.82 11.51
N ASP A 5 -1.47 -7.81 12.36
CA ASP A 5 -2.62 -8.71 12.16
C ASP A 5 -3.94 -7.93 12.12
N SER A 6 -4.11 -6.96 13.03
CA SER A 6 -5.30 -6.10 13.05
C SER A 6 -5.40 -5.25 11.78
N LEU A 7 -4.30 -4.67 11.30
CA LEU A 7 -4.30 -3.86 10.08
C LEU A 7 -4.68 -4.70 8.85
N VAL A 8 -4.09 -5.88 8.68
CA VAL A 8 -4.44 -6.80 7.59
C VAL A 8 -5.91 -7.21 7.69
N LYS A 9 -6.42 -7.50 8.90
CA LYS A 9 -7.83 -7.86 9.08
C LYS A 9 -8.79 -6.73 8.72
N CYS A 10 -8.45 -5.48 9.08
CA CYS A 10 -9.22 -4.32 8.65
C CYS A 10 -9.24 -4.20 7.12
N MET A 11 -8.09 -4.39 6.45
CA MET A 11 -8.02 -4.34 4.99
C MET A 11 -8.86 -5.43 4.31
N GLU A 12 -8.91 -6.64 4.88
CA GLU A 12 -9.80 -7.71 4.41
C GLU A 12 -11.28 -7.32 4.57
N MET A 13 -11.65 -6.72 5.70
CA MET A 13 -13.03 -6.28 5.96
C MET A 13 -13.47 -5.15 5.02
N GLU A 14 -12.54 -4.27 4.64
CA GLU A 14 -12.74 -3.23 3.63
C GLU A 14 -12.70 -3.77 2.19
N GLY A 15 -12.53 -5.08 1.99
CA GLY A 15 -12.55 -5.72 0.68
C GLY A 15 -11.31 -5.37 -0.18
N THR A 16 -10.17 -5.08 0.46
CA THR A 16 -8.90 -4.93 -0.26
C THR A 16 -8.52 -6.27 -0.88
N GLU A 17 -8.28 -6.30 -2.19
CA GLU A 17 -7.87 -7.52 -2.90
C GLU A 17 -6.39 -7.49 -3.30
N VAL A 18 -5.88 -6.29 -3.61
CA VAL A 18 -4.54 -6.06 -4.14
C VAL A 18 -3.93 -4.85 -3.45
N LEU A 19 -2.64 -4.93 -3.13
CA LEU A 19 -1.86 -3.77 -2.69
C LEU A 19 -0.52 -3.73 -3.43
N PHE A 20 0.07 -2.54 -3.51
CA PHE A 20 1.36 -2.32 -4.17
C PHE A 20 2.40 -1.94 -3.13
N GLY A 21 3.55 -2.60 -3.09
CA GLY A 21 4.47 -2.32 -1.99
C GLY A 21 5.93 -2.60 -2.23
N TYR A 22 6.73 -2.00 -1.36
CA TYR A 22 8.17 -2.21 -1.27
C TYR A 22 8.53 -2.49 0.19
N PRO A 23 8.93 -3.73 0.54
CA PRO A 23 9.16 -4.11 1.92
C PRO A 23 10.45 -3.51 2.47
N GLY A 24 10.50 -3.35 3.79
CA GLY A 24 11.68 -2.94 4.55
C GLY A 24 11.51 -3.27 6.03
N VAL A 25 12.55 -3.05 6.84
CA VAL A 25 12.63 -3.55 8.22
C VAL A 25 11.43 -3.11 9.08
N ALA A 26 11.08 -1.82 9.03
CA ALA A 26 10.02 -1.27 9.89
C ALA A 26 8.62 -1.83 9.57
N ILE A 27 8.37 -2.21 8.32
CA ILE A 27 7.08 -2.72 7.85
C ILE A 27 7.06 -4.26 7.72
N CYS A 28 8.15 -4.94 8.09
CA CYS A 28 8.26 -6.40 7.97
C CYS A 28 7.13 -7.16 8.69
N PRO A 29 6.70 -6.79 9.91
CA PRO A 29 5.61 -7.48 10.58
C PRO A 29 4.28 -7.44 9.79
N PHE A 30 4.03 -6.35 9.05
CA PHE A 30 2.86 -6.26 8.16
C PHE A 30 2.96 -7.26 7.02
N PHE A 31 4.10 -7.34 6.32
CA PHE A 31 4.28 -8.31 5.24
C PHE A 31 4.24 -9.77 5.74
N ASP A 32 4.73 -10.04 6.95
CA ASP A 32 4.62 -11.37 7.56
C ASP A 32 3.17 -11.74 7.89
N SER A 33 2.35 -10.77 8.34
CA SER A 33 0.92 -11.00 8.55
C SER A 33 0.17 -11.14 7.22
N LEU A 34 0.50 -10.33 6.22
CA LEU A 34 -0.10 -10.36 4.88
C LEU A 34 0.04 -11.73 4.20
N ARG A 35 1.13 -12.47 4.46
CA ARG A 35 1.31 -13.86 3.95
C ARG A 35 0.22 -14.82 4.39
N LYS A 36 -0.50 -14.52 5.46
CA LYS A 36 -1.62 -15.34 5.98
C LYS A 36 -2.98 -14.90 5.42
N SER A 37 -3.00 -13.83 4.64
CA SER A 37 -4.20 -13.25 4.03
C SER A 37 -4.36 -13.71 2.57
N SER A 38 -5.55 -13.48 2.02
CA SER A 38 -5.82 -13.61 0.58
C SER A 38 -5.46 -12.36 -0.24
N ILE A 39 -5.13 -11.24 0.44
CA ILE A 39 -4.71 -10.00 -0.21
C ILE A 39 -3.42 -10.23 -1.00
N LYS A 40 -3.41 -9.84 -2.27
CA LYS A 40 -2.25 -10.03 -3.15
C LYS A 40 -1.30 -8.83 -3.10
N PRO A 41 -0.07 -8.99 -2.58
CA PRO A 41 0.95 -7.96 -2.72
C PRO A 41 1.58 -7.97 -4.12
N ILE A 42 1.64 -6.82 -4.75
CA ILE A 42 2.44 -6.57 -5.96
C ILE A 42 3.70 -5.80 -5.55
N LEU A 43 4.84 -6.49 -5.60
CA LEU A 43 6.11 -5.91 -5.19
C LEU A 43 6.70 -5.06 -6.31
N VAL A 44 6.88 -3.76 -6.04
CA VAL A 44 7.55 -2.83 -6.95
C VAL A 44 9.06 -2.86 -6.72
N ARG A 45 9.81 -2.08 -7.52
CA ARG A 45 11.27 -1.90 -7.36
C ARG A 45 11.66 -0.48 -6.93
N GLN A 46 10.67 0.40 -6.78
CA GLN A 46 10.82 1.76 -6.29
C GLN A 46 9.48 2.19 -5.69
N GLU A 47 9.50 2.84 -4.52
CA GLU A 47 8.29 3.18 -3.76
C GLU A 47 7.36 4.11 -4.53
N GLN A 48 7.90 5.07 -5.28
CA GLN A 48 7.11 5.96 -6.13
C GLN A 48 6.19 5.18 -7.10
N ASN A 49 6.68 4.04 -7.63
CA ASN A 49 5.90 3.19 -8.52
C ASN A 49 4.76 2.48 -7.79
N ALA A 50 4.85 2.27 -6.47
CA ALA A 50 3.73 1.72 -5.69
C ALA A 50 2.55 2.69 -5.67
N ALA A 51 2.80 3.98 -5.43
CA ALA A 51 1.75 5.01 -5.46
C ALA A 51 1.14 5.15 -6.86
N HIS A 52 1.98 5.18 -7.92
CA HIS A 52 1.48 5.29 -9.30
C HIS A 52 0.70 4.05 -9.75
N ALA A 53 1.14 2.85 -9.39
CA ALA A 53 0.41 1.62 -9.70
C ALA A 53 -0.91 1.54 -8.93
N ALA A 54 -0.93 1.91 -7.65
CA ALA A 54 -2.14 1.99 -6.84
C ALA A 54 -3.12 3.04 -7.38
N SER A 55 -2.63 4.19 -7.83
CA SER A 55 -3.43 5.21 -8.53
C SER A 55 -4.07 4.64 -9.82
N GLY A 56 -3.29 3.91 -10.62
CA GLY A 56 -3.81 3.21 -11.80
C GLY A 56 -4.89 2.18 -11.47
N TYR A 57 -4.67 1.37 -10.43
CA TYR A 57 -5.66 0.40 -9.95
C TYR A 57 -6.95 1.09 -9.51
N ALA A 58 -6.85 2.19 -8.77
CA ALA A 58 -8.02 2.95 -8.31
C ALA A 58 -8.85 3.48 -9.48
N ARG A 59 -8.20 4.02 -10.51
CA ARG A 59 -8.87 4.51 -11.74
C ARG A 59 -9.60 3.40 -12.49
N MET A 60 -9.03 2.20 -12.56
CA MET A 60 -9.60 1.09 -13.32
C MET A 60 -10.73 0.36 -12.59
N THR A 61 -10.71 0.37 -11.25
CA THR A 61 -11.64 -0.41 -10.43
C THR A 61 -12.70 0.42 -9.74
N GLY A 62 -12.48 1.73 -9.59
CA GLY A 62 -13.31 2.59 -8.74
C GLY A 62 -13.12 2.35 -7.23
N LYS A 63 -12.18 1.48 -6.84
CA LYS A 63 -11.83 1.22 -5.43
C LYS A 63 -10.64 2.10 -5.00
N ALA A 64 -10.44 2.29 -3.70
CA ALA A 64 -9.23 2.98 -3.22
C ALA A 64 -7.96 2.15 -3.53
N GLY A 65 -6.94 2.80 -4.07
CA GLY A 65 -5.65 2.17 -4.30
C GLY A 65 -4.85 2.09 -2.99
N VAL A 66 -4.25 0.94 -2.69
CA VAL A 66 -3.43 0.79 -1.47
C VAL A 66 -1.96 0.62 -1.84
N CYS A 67 -1.10 1.48 -1.26
CA CYS A 67 0.35 1.30 -1.33
C CYS A 67 0.99 1.17 0.05
N VAL A 68 1.96 0.26 0.19
CA VAL A 68 2.63 -0.07 1.46
C VAL A 68 4.14 -0.03 1.32
N VAL A 69 4.82 0.81 2.11
CA VAL A 69 6.28 0.98 2.08
C VAL A 69 6.88 1.03 3.48
N THR A 70 8.20 0.98 3.56
CA THR A 70 8.91 1.11 4.84
C THR A 70 9.03 2.57 5.30
N SER A 71 9.55 2.77 6.50
CA SER A 71 9.78 4.09 7.10
C SER A 71 10.88 4.88 6.38
N GLY A 72 11.06 6.15 6.76
CA GLY A 72 12.17 6.98 6.29
C GLY A 72 12.16 7.17 4.76
N PRO A 73 13.20 6.72 4.02
CA PRO A 73 13.29 6.94 2.59
C PRO A 73 12.12 6.33 1.80
N GLY A 74 11.55 5.22 2.29
CA GLY A 74 10.40 4.60 1.64
C GLY A 74 9.18 5.53 1.63
N ALA A 75 8.89 6.15 2.77
CA ALA A 75 7.82 7.13 2.91
C ALA A 75 8.06 8.39 2.07
N THR A 76 9.28 8.93 2.08
CA THR A 76 9.59 10.15 1.29
C THR A 76 9.53 9.90 -0.21
N ASN A 77 9.90 8.71 -0.68
CA ASN A 77 9.82 8.34 -2.09
C ASN A 77 8.38 8.23 -2.60
N LEU A 78 7.38 8.09 -1.72
CA LEU A 78 5.96 8.12 -2.12
C LEU A 78 5.45 9.54 -2.41
N ILE A 79 6.09 10.59 -1.89
CA ILE A 79 5.55 11.96 -1.90
C ILE A 79 5.12 12.39 -3.32
N THR A 80 5.96 12.13 -4.34
CA THR A 80 5.62 12.46 -5.72
C THR A 80 4.35 11.76 -6.20
N GLY A 81 4.19 10.47 -5.91
CA GLY A 81 3.00 9.71 -6.30
C GLY A 81 1.75 10.12 -5.52
N ILE A 82 1.89 10.47 -4.23
CA ILE A 82 0.81 11.03 -3.41
C ILE A 82 0.35 12.38 -3.99
N ALA A 83 1.30 13.25 -4.33
CA ALA A 83 1.00 14.56 -4.92
C ALA A 83 0.27 14.42 -6.27
N THR A 84 0.69 13.49 -7.12
CA THR A 84 -0.01 13.18 -8.37
C THR A 84 -1.43 12.69 -8.11
N ALA A 85 -1.61 11.70 -7.22
CA ALA A 85 -2.94 11.17 -6.90
C ALA A 85 -3.86 12.26 -6.31
N TYR A 86 -3.33 13.12 -5.45
CA TYR A 86 -4.08 14.24 -4.86
C TYR A 86 -4.53 15.25 -5.93
N ALA A 87 -3.62 15.68 -6.80
CA ALA A 87 -3.93 16.61 -7.89
C ALA A 87 -5.01 16.04 -8.84
N ASP A 88 -4.99 14.73 -9.05
CA ASP A 88 -5.92 14.03 -9.92
C ASP A 88 -7.21 13.56 -9.20
N SER A 89 -7.38 13.88 -7.92
CA SER A 89 -8.51 13.42 -7.08
C SER A 89 -8.68 11.90 -7.05
N ILE A 90 -7.57 11.16 -7.02
CA ILE A 90 -7.56 9.69 -6.98
C ILE A 90 -7.54 9.19 -5.53
N PRO A 91 -8.46 8.30 -5.13
CA PRO A 91 -8.48 7.74 -3.78
C PRO A 91 -7.29 6.81 -3.58
N LEU A 92 -6.38 7.20 -2.69
CA LEU A 92 -5.15 6.47 -2.37
C LEU A 92 -4.99 6.34 -0.85
N ILE A 93 -4.65 5.14 -0.39
CA ILE A 93 -4.29 4.83 0.99
C ILE A 93 -2.80 4.47 1.01
N CYS A 94 -2.01 5.23 1.78
CA CYS A 94 -0.58 5.02 1.92
C CYS A 94 -0.27 4.55 3.34
N ILE A 95 0.28 3.35 3.46
CA ILE A 95 0.74 2.78 4.74
C ILE A 95 2.25 2.79 4.73
N THR A 96 2.86 3.44 5.73
CA THR A 96 4.31 3.48 5.91
C THR A 96 4.66 2.83 7.24
N GLY A 97 5.81 2.14 7.27
CA GLY A 97 6.39 1.62 8.52
C GLY A 97 6.93 2.71 9.44
#